data_AF-A0A1B9NX91-F1
#
_entry.id   AF-A0A1B9NX91-F1
#
_cell.length_a   1.000
_cell.length_b   1.000
_cell.length_c   1.000
_cell.angle_alpha   90.00
_cell.angle_beta   90.00
_cell.angle_gamma   90.00
#
_symmetry.space_group_name_H-M   'P 1'
#
loop_
_entity.id
_entity.type
_entity.pdbx_description
1 polymer ?
#
loop_
_entity_poly.entity_id
_entity_poly.type
_entity_poly.pdbx_seq_one_letter_code
_entity_poly.pdbx_strand_id
1 'polypeptide(L)'
;MFNKIRSTLVENAASVLKVPAKVVPVSVQKKILLEGLKQVFHEALEDGDFEFLEDKWLKVSILDLELQWFISYQDEKLIVSDKIEVDDVSFSGELNDLILIAGRKEDPDTLFFQRRLKIEGDTELGLEVKNLMDSVDLDSLPKPLNQALMTLANFVQQGLQKIEVKESLNAY
;
A
#
# COMPACT_ATOMS: atom_id res chain seq x y z
N MET A 1 -18.07 22.32 10.53
CA MET A 1 -18.40 21.01 11.15
C MET A 1 -17.85 19.83 10.33
N PHE A 2 -18.15 19.73 9.03
CA PHE A 2 -17.65 18.67 8.13
C PHE A 2 -16.12 18.46 8.14
N ASN A 3 -15.36 19.56 8.23
CA ASN A 3 -13.90 19.51 8.23
C ASN A 3 -13.27 18.82 9.46
N LYS A 4 -13.95 18.85 10.61
CA LYS A 4 -13.48 18.21 11.86
C LYS A 4 -13.83 16.71 11.86
N ILE A 5 -14.97 16.35 11.25
CA ILE A 5 -15.38 14.96 11.05
C ILE A 5 -14.38 14.25 10.12
N ARG A 6 -13.92 14.93 9.06
CA ARG A 6 -12.93 14.39 8.12
C ARG A 6 -11.59 14.07 8.76
N SER A 7 -11.00 14.98 9.54
CA SER A 7 -9.72 14.71 10.22
C SER A 7 -9.85 13.55 11.20
N THR A 8 -10.92 13.50 12.00
CA THR A 8 -11.16 12.39 12.92
C THR A 8 -11.40 11.07 12.19
N LEU A 9 -12.04 11.07 11.02
CA LEU A 9 -12.21 9.86 10.20
C LEU A 9 -10.90 9.41 9.56
N VAL A 10 -10.00 10.32 9.17
CA VAL A 10 -8.66 9.96 8.64
C VAL A 10 -7.77 9.41 9.76
N GLU A 11 -7.77 10.06 10.93
CA GLU A 11 -7.09 9.58 12.15
C GLU A 11 -7.56 8.17 12.55
N ASN A 12 -8.85 7.87 12.31
CA ASN A 12 -9.47 6.60 12.67
C ASN A 12 -9.74 5.70 11.45
N ALA A 13 -9.22 6.01 10.26
CA ALA A 13 -9.58 5.31 9.02
C ALA A 13 -9.26 3.82 9.13
N ALA A 14 -8.07 3.53 9.64
CA ALA A 14 -7.65 2.17 9.97
C ALA A 14 -8.60 1.51 10.97
N SER A 15 -8.97 2.19 12.06
CA SER A 15 -9.86 1.61 13.08
C SER A 15 -11.25 1.24 12.54
N VAL A 16 -11.78 2.02 11.58
CA VAL A 16 -13.07 1.76 10.92
C VAL A 16 -12.96 0.57 9.95
N LEU A 17 -11.85 0.45 9.24
CA LEU A 17 -11.63 -0.60 8.24
C LEU A 17 -11.08 -1.91 8.82
N LYS A 18 -10.47 -1.88 10.01
CA LYS A 18 -9.85 -3.03 10.68
C LYS A 18 -10.80 -4.18 10.92
N VAL A 19 -11.99 -3.90 11.41
CA VAL A 19 -13.01 -4.94 11.70
C VAL A 19 -13.51 -5.62 10.41
N PRO A 20 -14.03 -4.89 9.40
CA PRO A 20 -14.47 -5.55 8.18
C PRO A 20 -13.32 -6.27 7.45
N ALA A 21 -12.12 -5.71 7.43
CA ALA A 21 -10.97 -6.37 6.81
C ALA A 21 -10.63 -7.72 7.48
N LYS A 22 -10.71 -7.82 8.81
CA LYS A 22 -10.48 -9.08 9.55
C LYS A 22 -11.60 -10.11 9.40
N VAL A 23 -12.81 -9.70 9.01
CA VAL A 23 -13.96 -10.60 8.80
C VAL A 23 -13.93 -11.25 7.41
N VAL A 24 -13.33 -10.59 6.42
CA VAL A 24 -13.19 -11.17 5.07
C VAL A 24 -12.24 -12.39 5.14
N PRO A 25 -12.65 -13.57 4.63
CA PRO A 25 -11.79 -14.75 4.61
C PRO A 25 -10.47 -14.48 3.90
N VAL A 26 -9.38 -15.00 4.44
CA VAL A 26 -8.02 -14.76 3.91
C VAL A 26 -7.89 -15.17 2.44
N SER A 27 -8.55 -16.25 2.03
CA SER A 27 -8.57 -16.68 0.62
C SER A 27 -9.18 -15.63 -0.32
N VAL A 28 -10.20 -14.90 0.14
CA VAL A 28 -10.82 -13.79 -0.61
C VAL A 28 -9.87 -12.59 -0.65
N GLN A 29 -9.23 -12.25 0.48
CA GLN A 29 -8.24 -11.17 0.52
C GLN A 29 -7.09 -11.43 -0.48
N LYS A 30 -6.52 -12.63 -0.46
CA LYS A 30 -5.46 -13.05 -1.38
C LYS A 30 -5.88 -12.92 -2.82
N LYS A 31 -7.09 -13.40 -3.15
CA LYS A 31 -7.60 -13.34 -4.53
C LYS A 31 -7.77 -11.89 -4.99
N ILE A 32 -8.36 -11.04 -4.15
CA ILE A 32 -8.55 -9.62 -4.48
C ILE A 32 -7.19 -8.94 -4.67
N LEU A 33 -6.23 -9.19 -3.76
CA LEU A 33 -4.89 -8.63 -3.86
C LEU A 33 -4.18 -9.11 -5.13
N LEU A 34 -4.18 -10.41 -5.40
CA LEU A 34 -3.54 -10.98 -6.58
C LEU A 34 -4.10 -10.42 -7.89
N GLU A 35 -5.43 -10.36 -8.03
CA GLU A 35 -6.05 -9.81 -9.23
C GLU A 35 -5.83 -8.30 -9.35
N GLY A 36 -5.82 -7.58 -8.22
CA GLY A 36 -5.46 -6.16 -8.19
C GLY A 36 -4.03 -5.91 -8.65
N LEU A 37 -3.06 -6.69 -8.14
CA LEU A 37 -1.65 -6.62 -8.54
C LEU A 37 -1.49 -6.91 -10.04
N LYS A 38 -2.09 -8.00 -10.54
CA LYS A 38 -2.04 -8.32 -11.97
C LYS A 38 -2.59 -7.21 -12.86
N GLN A 39 -3.64 -6.54 -12.40
CA GLN A 39 -4.24 -5.44 -13.15
C GLN A 39 -3.31 -4.24 -13.23
N VAL A 40 -2.85 -3.74 -12.08
CA VAL A 40 -2.05 -2.50 -12.03
C VAL A 40 -0.61 -2.68 -12.47
N PHE A 41 -0.12 -3.94 -12.51
CA PHE A 41 1.22 -4.28 -12.93
C PHE A 41 1.26 -5.13 -14.21
N HIS A 42 0.21 -5.09 -15.04
CA HIS A 42 0.17 -5.95 -16.23
C HIS A 42 1.36 -5.69 -17.19
N GLU A 43 1.73 -4.44 -17.44
CA GLU A 43 2.91 -4.11 -18.27
C GLU A 43 4.21 -4.62 -17.64
N ALA A 44 4.42 -4.34 -16.34
CA ALA A 44 5.59 -4.82 -15.60
C ALA A 44 5.69 -6.36 -15.55
N LEU A 45 4.56 -7.06 -15.49
CA LEU A 45 4.50 -8.52 -15.58
C LEU A 45 4.88 -9.02 -16.99
N GLU A 46 4.44 -8.33 -18.05
CA GLU A 46 4.78 -8.67 -19.43
C GLU A 46 6.25 -8.40 -19.76
N ASP A 47 6.83 -7.36 -19.16
CA ASP A 47 8.22 -6.94 -19.37
C ASP A 47 9.23 -7.76 -18.52
N GLY A 48 8.75 -8.65 -17.64
CA GLY A 48 9.60 -9.50 -16.80
C GLY A 48 10.10 -8.81 -15.52
N ASP A 49 9.57 -7.64 -15.17
CA ASP A 49 9.98 -6.86 -13.99
C ASP A 49 9.68 -7.58 -12.66
N PHE A 50 8.98 -8.73 -12.66
CA PHE A 50 8.75 -9.54 -11.46
C PHE A 50 9.74 -10.71 -11.30
N GLU A 51 10.60 -10.98 -12.29
CA GLU A 51 11.58 -12.08 -12.23
C GLU A 51 12.54 -11.95 -11.04
N PHE A 52 12.81 -10.74 -10.56
CA PHE A 52 13.65 -10.54 -9.37
C PHE A 52 13.07 -11.18 -8.09
N LEU A 53 11.75 -11.44 -8.06
CA LEU A 53 11.04 -12.14 -6.98
C LEU A 53 10.99 -13.67 -7.17
N GLU A 54 11.65 -14.21 -8.18
CA GLU A 54 11.75 -15.65 -8.35
C GLU A 54 12.50 -16.28 -7.16
N ASP A 55 11.88 -17.28 -6.54
CA ASP A 55 12.31 -17.92 -5.28
C ASP A 55 12.48 -16.97 -4.07
N LYS A 56 11.96 -15.74 -4.16
CA LYS A 56 12.04 -14.73 -3.10
C LYS A 56 10.67 -14.22 -2.70
N TRP A 57 10.56 -13.69 -1.49
CA TRP A 57 9.32 -13.20 -0.93
C TRP A 57 9.41 -11.73 -0.54
N LEU A 58 8.55 -10.93 -1.17
CA LEU A 58 8.22 -9.57 -0.75
C LEU A 58 7.08 -9.62 0.27
N LYS A 59 7.33 -9.16 1.49
CA LYS A 59 6.31 -8.92 2.50
C LYS A 59 5.75 -7.50 2.36
N VAL A 60 4.42 -7.37 2.31
CA VAL A 60 3.73 -6.07 2.37
C VAL A 60 2.87 -6.04 3.63
N SER A 61 3.05 -5.03 4.48
CA SER A 61 2.33 -4.91 5.75
C SER A 61 1.64 -3.55 5.92
N ILE A 62 0.39 -3.60 6.37
CA ILE A 62 -0.39 -2.42 6.79
C ILE A 62 -0.48 -2.45 8.32
N LEU A 63 0.33 -1.63 8.97
CA LEU A 63 0.65 -1.77 10.40
C LEU A 63 -0.55 -1.52 11.30
N ASP A 64 -1.30 -0.46 11.03
CA ASP A 64 -2.49 -0.04 11.80
C ASP A 64 -3.69 -0.99 11.64
N LEU A 65 -3.78 -1.68 10.50
CA LEU A 65 -4.76 -2.75 10.24
C LEU A 65 -4.34 -4.13 10.76
N GLU A 66 -3.05 -4.32 11.09
CA GLU A 66 -2.45 -5.62 11.40
C GLU A 66 -2.66 -6.64 10.25
N LEU A 67 -2.53 -6.18 9.02
CA LEU A 67 -2.61 -7.02 7.82
C LEU A 67 -1.22 -7.16 7.21
N GLN A 68 -0.95 -8.36 6.70
CA GLN A 68 0.27 -8.64 5.95
C GLN A 68 -0.02 -9.67 4.88
N TRP A 69 0.66 -9.51 3.74
CA TRP A 69 0.66 -10.46 2.64
C TRP A 69 2.08 -10.65 2.14
N PHE A 70 2.30 -11.77 1.48
CA PHE A 70 3.58 -12.13 0.91
C PHE A 70 3.39 -12.35 -0.59
N ILE A 71 4.21 -11.70 -1.39
CA ILE A 71 4.16 -11.71 -2.84
C ILE A 71 5.45 -12.36 -3.34
N SER A 72 5.32 -13.27 -4.28
CA SER A 72 6.45 -13.94 -4.94
C SER A 72 6.09 -14.19 -6.41
N TYR A 73 7.08 -14.54 -7.21
CA TYR A 73 6.92 -14.90 -8.60
C TYR A 73 7.42 -16.33 -8.81
N GLN A 74 6.57 -17.22 -9.29
CA GLN A 74 6.89 -18.65 -9.46
C GLN A 74 6.15 -19.20 -10.68
N ASP A 75 6.81 -20.06 -11.47
CA ASP A 75 6.24 -20.64 -12.70
C ASP A 75 5.63 -19.58 -13.63
N GLU A 76 6.37 -18.48 -13.84
CA GLU A 76 5.95 -17.32 -14.64
C GLU A 76 4.65 -16.66 -14.14
N LYS A 77 4.36 -16.77 -12.84
CA LYS A 77 3.12 -16.26 -12.25
C LYS A 77 3.36 -15.58 -10.92
N LEU A 78 2.65 -14.47 -10.75
CA LEU A 78 2.51 -13.84 -9.46
C LEU A 78 1.70 -14.72 -8.51
N ILE A 79 2.21 -14.92 -7.29
CA ILE A 79 1.53 -15.64 -6.23
C ILE A 79 1.44 -14.78 -4.96
N VAL A 80 0.38 -15.01 -4.18
CA VAL A 80 0.14 -14.31 -2.91
C VAL A 80 -0.08 -15.33 -1.80
N SER A 81 0.66 -15.19 -0.70
CA SER A 81 0.49 -15.96 0.53
C SER A 81 0.15 -15.06 1.72
N ASP A 82 -0.40 -15.67 2.76
CA ASP A 82 -0.67 -15.07 4.08
C ASP A 82 0.30 -15.62 5.14
N LYS A 83 1.09 -16.63 4.78
CA LYS A 83 2.07 -17.29 5.63
C LYS A 83 3.24 -17.77 4.79
N ILE A 84 4.43 -17.49 5.29
CA ILE A 84 5.71 -18.01 4.79
C ILE A 84 6.63 -18.22 5.99
N GLU A 85 7.80 -18.82 5.76
CA GLU A 85 8.81 -19.01 6.80
C GLU A 85 9.74 -17.81 6.94
N VAL A 86 10.21 -17.24 5.82
CA VAL A 86 11.17 -16.11 5.78
C VAL A 86 10.83 -15.20 4.60
N ASP A 87 10.74 -13.89 4.86
CA ASP A 87 10.73 -12.85 3.83
C ASP A 87 12.14 -12.32 3.53
N ASP A 88 12.41 -12.05 2.25
CA ASP A 88 13.70 -11.51 1.79
C ASP A 88 13.72 -9.97 1.84
N VAL A 89 12.57 -9.36 1.58
CA VAL A 89 12.35 -7.92 1.66
C VAL A 89 10.96 -7.64 2.20
N SER A 90 10.86 -6.59 3.01
CA SER A 90 9.60 -6.15 3.59
C SER A 90 9.35 -4.68 3.33
N PHE A 91 8.09 -4.37 3.08
CA PHE A 91 7.56 -3.05 2.87
C PHE A 91 6.41 -2.83 3.86
N SER A 92 6.51 -1.80 4.69
CA SER A 92 5.49 -1.54 5.70
C SER A 92 5.20 -0.05 5.87
N GLY A 93 3.93 0.25 6.16
CA GLY A 93 3.44 1.60 6.41
C GLY A 93 2.04 1.58 7.03
N GLU A 94 1.55 2.76 7.38
CA GLU A 94 0.16 2.93 7.78
C GLU A 94 -0.78 2.95 6.56
N LEU A 95 -2.05 2.62 6.77
CA LEU A 95 -3.04 2.57 5.69
C LEU A 95 -3.12 3.89 4.93
N ASN A 96 -3.12 5.01 5.65
CA ASN A 96 -3.22 6.33 5.05
C ASN A 96 -2.02 6.63 4.13
N ASP A 97 -0.82 6.21 4.51
CA ASP A 97 0.40 6.41 3.72
C ASP A 97 0.34 5.62 2.41
N LEU A 98 -0.08 4.35 2.48
CA LEU A 98 -0.26 3.51 1.30
C LEU A 98 -1.35 4.05 0.36
N ILE A 99 -2.43 4.63 0.91
CA ILE A 99 -3.46 5.31 0.13
C ILE A 99 -2.91 6.55 -0.58
N LEU A 100 -2.01 7.31 0.06
CA LEU A 100 -1.39 8.49 -0.57
C LEU A 100 -0.49 8.08 -1.74
N ILE A 101 0.32 7.03 -1.56
CA ILE A 101 1.13 6.46 -2.64
C ILE A 101 0.25 6.00 -3.78
N ALA A 102 -0.75 5.14 -3.48
CA ALA A 102 -1.68 4.62 -4.48
C ALA A 102 -2.52 5.71 -5.15
N GLY A 103 -2.71 6.87 -4.52
CA GLY A 103 -3.39 8.02 -5.11
C GLY A 103 -2.46 9.02 -5.79
N ARG A 104 -1.16 8.71 -5.92
CA ARG A 104 -0.09 9.61 -6.41
C ARG A 104 -0.13 10.99 -5.72
N LYS A 105 -0.40 11.01 -4.41
CA LYS A 105 -0.46 12.21 -3.56
C LYS A 105 0.84 12.47 -2.81
N GLU A 106 1.59 11.42 -2.56
CA GLU A 106 2.92 11.43 -1.97
C GLU A 106 3.75 10.36 -2.69
N ASP A 107 5.04 10.64 -2.89
CA ASP A 107 5.97 9.69 -3.47
C ASP A 107 6.49 8.72 -2.39
N PRO A 108 6.76 7.44 -2.71
CA PRO A 108 7.25 6.46 -1.75
C PRO A 108 8.59 6.89 -1.12
N ASP A 109 9.46 7.55 -1.88
CA ASP A 109 10.72 8.11 -1.37
C ASP A 109 10.51 9.12 -0.26
N THR A 110 9.56 10.05 -0.44
CA THR A 110 9.23 11.06 0.55
C THR A 110 8.81 10.41 1.86
N LEU A 111 7.93 9.39 1.78
CA LEU A 111 7.46 8.67 2.96
C LEU A 111 8.55 7.81 3.61
N PHE A 112 9.47 7.25 2.82
CA PHE A 112 10.63 6.53 3.32
C PHE A 112 11.57 7.45 4.11
N PHE A 113 11.91 8.62 3.56
CA PHE A 113 12.75 9.61 4.26
C PHE A 113 12.07 10.16 5.51
N GLN A 114 10.74 10.26 5.52
CA GLN A 114 9.95 10.62 6.69
C GLN A 114 9.76 9.47 7.69
N ARG A 115 10.28 8.27 7.42
CA ARG A 115 10.11 7.04 8.23
C ARG A 115 8.65 6.62 8.42
N ARG A 116 7.76 7.09 7.55
CA ARG A 116 6.35 6.67 7.46
C ARG A 116 6.20 5.40 6.63
N LEU A 117 7.17 5.18 5.76
CA LEU A 117 7.34 3.97 4.99
C LEU A 117 8.66 3.31 5.38
N LYS A 118 8.64 2.00 5.60
CA LYS A 118 9.80 1.23 6.02
C LYS A 118 10.06 0.10 5.03
N ILE A 119 11.30 0.05 4.56
CA ILE A 119 11.81 -1.00 3.69
C ILE A 119 12.94 -1.70 4.44
N GLU A 120 12.85 -3.01 4.64
CA GLU A 120 13.84 -3.81 5.37
C GLU A 120 14.15 -5.10 4.61
N GLY A 121 15.32 -5.68 4.86
CA GLY A 121 15.77 -6.92 4.23
C GLY A 121 16.90 -6.66 3.24
N ASP A 122 16.89 -7.39 2.13
CA ASP A 122 17.87 -7.24 1.07
C ASP A 122 17.76 -5.87 0.38
N THR A 123 18.89 -5.17 0.25
CA THR A 123 18.91 -3.80 -0.29
C THR A 123 18.70 -3.77 -1.80
N GLU A 124 19.20 -4.78 -2.52
CA GLU A 124 19.04 -4.91 -3.97
C GLU A 124 17.58 -5.18 -4.30
N LEU A 125 16.93 -6.10 -3.58
CA LEU A 125 15.49 -6.33 -3.71
C LEU A 125 14.68 -5.10 -3.34
N GLY A 126 15.08 -4.37 -2.30
CA GLY A 126 14.42 -3.12 -1.91
C GLY A 126 14.41 -2.08 -3.04
N LEU A 127 15.48 -2.02 -3.84
CA LEU A 127 15.55 -1.13 -5.00
C LEU A 127 14.63 -1.61 -6.14
N GLU A 128 14.62 -2.91 -6.44
CA GLU A 128 13.73 -3.47 -7.47
C GLU A 128 12.24 -3.29 -7.12
N VAL A 129 11.88 -3.52 -5.85
CA VAL A 129 10.51 -3.27 -5.37
C VAL A 129 10.13 -1.80 -5.51
N LYS A 130 11.07 -0.89 -5.28
CA LYS A 130 10.83 0.54 -5.50
C LYS A 130 10.59 0.84 -6.97
N ASN A 131 11.42 0.32 -7.88
CA ASN A 131 11.23 0.50 -9.32
C ASN A 131 9.86 -0.04 -9.76
N LEU A 132 9.45 -1.18 -9.21
CA LEU A 132 8.13 -1.74 -9.43
C LEU A 132 7.02 -0.80 -8.94
N MET A 133 7.16 -0.19 -7.76
CA MET A 133 6.15 0.77 -7.29
C MET A 133 5.97 1.98 -8.22
N ASP A 134 7.02 2.41 -8.90
CA ASP A 134 6.96 3.51 -9.86
C ASP A 134 6.23 3.10 -11.17
N SER A 135 6.16 1.80 -11.47
CA SER A 135 5.48 1.27 -12.67
C SER A 135 3.99 0.98 -12.48
N VAL A 136 3.41 1.28 -11.32
CA VAL A 136 1.97 1.09 -11.05
C VAL A 136 1.12 1.89 -12.05
N ASP A 137 0.36 1.18 -12.88
CA ASP A 137 -0.65 1.77 -13.76
C ASP A 137 -2.04 1.74 -13.11
N LEU A 138 -2.41 2.85 -12.47
CA LEU A 138 -3.73 3.03 -11.88
C LEU A 138 -4.83 3.26 -12.92
N ASP A 139 -4.49 3.69 -14.13
CA ASP A 139 -5.47 3.95 -15.19
C ASP A 139 -6.00 2.64 -15.80
N SER A 140 -5.26 1.54 -15.62
CA SER A 140 -5.75 0.17 -15.85
C SER A 140 -6.93 -0.22 -14.96
N LEU A 141 -7.12 0.41 -13.79
CA LEU A 141 -8.21 0.05 -12.89
C LEU A 141 -9.58 0.44 -13.48
N PRO A 142 -10.65 -0.31 -13.18
CA PRO A 142 -12.00 0.09 -13.53
C PRO A 142 -12.30 1.52 -13.07
N LYS A 143 -12.83 2.36 -13.96
CA LYS A 143 -13.09 3.79 -13.69
C LYS A 143 -13.74 4.09 -12.33
N PRO A 144 -14.77 3.34 -11.86
CA PRO A 144 -15.35 3.60 -10.55
C PRO A 144 -14.36 3.37 -9.40
N LEU A 145 -13.49 2.37 -9.52
CA LEU A 145 -12.49 2.04 -8.52
C LEU A 145 -11.37 3.08 -8.48
N ASN A 146 -10.85 3.50 -9.64
CA ASN A 146 -9.88 4.58 -9.73
C ASN A 146 -10.46 5.88 -9.14
N GLN A 147 -11.70 6.24 -9.47
CA GLN A 147 -12.37 7.41 -8.89
C GLN A 147 -12.53 7.33 -7.36
N ALA A 148 -12.87 6.14 -6.85
CA ALA A 148 -12.98 5.90 -5.41
C ALA A 148 -11.62 6.07 -4.72
N LEU A 149 -10.56 5.48 -5.28
CA LEU A 149 -9.19 5.61 -4.79
C LEU A 149 -8.74 7.08 -4.77
N MET A 150 -8.96 7.82 -5.86
CA MET A 150 -8.61 9.24 -5.94
C MET A 150 -9.41 10.08 -4.93
N THR A 151 -10.69 9.75 -4.71
CA THR A 151 -11.51 10.42 -3.70
C THR A 151 -10.97 10.15 -2.30
N LEU A 152 -10.59 8.91 -1.99
CA LEU A 152 -9.99 8.52 -0.72
C LEU A 152 -8.62 9.18 -0.51
N ALA A 153 -7.76 9.20 -1.52
CA ALA A 153 -6.46 9.82 -1.42
C ALA A 153 -6.55 11.34 -1.18
N ASN A 154 -7.46 12.02 -1.90
CA ASN A 154 -7.78 13.41 -1.59
C ASN A 154 -8.35 13.55 -0.17
N PHE A 155 -9.20 12.62 0.26
CA PHE A 155 -9.78 12.58 1.61
C PHE A 155 -8.71 12.57 2.69
N VAL A 156 -7.78 11.63 2.59
CA VAL A 156 -6.63 11.42 3.49
C VAL A 156 -5.68 12.62 3.47
N GLN A 157 -5.24 13.08 2.30
CA GLN A 157 -4.28 14.18 2.17
C GLN A 157 -4.75 15.44 2.90
N GLN A 158 -6.01 15.86 2.68
CA GLN A 158 -6.56 17.05 3.36
C GLN A 158 -6.84 16.82 4.85
N GLY A 159 -7.00 15.56 5.27
CA GLY A 159 -7.11 15.19 6.69
C GLY A 159 -5.78 15.40 7.41
N LEU A 160 -4.69 14.85 6.85
CA LEU A 160 -3.35 14.90 7.43
C LEU A 160 -2.76 16.32 7.47
N GLN A 161 -2.90 17.10 6.39
CA GLN A 161 -2.44 18.50 6.36
C GLN A 161 -3.04 19.35 7.49
N LYS A 162 -4.27 19.04 7.93
CA LYS A 162 -4.90 19.75 9.05
C LYS A 162 -4.39 19.31 10.41
N ILE A 163 -3.95 18.07 10.55
CA ILE A 163 -3.34 17.56 11.79
C ILE A 163 -2.02 18.29 12.01
N GLU A 164 -1.17 18.36 11.00
CA GLU A 164 0.11 19.10 11.06
C GLU A 164 -0.08 20.59 11.39
N VAL A 165 -1.08 21.25 10.79
CA VAL A 165 -1.40 22.66 11.11
C VAL A 165 -1.91 22.83 12.55
N LYS A 166 -2.67 21.86 13.07
CA LYS A 166 -3.18 21.92 14.45
C LYS A 166 -2.08 21.65 15.47
N GLU A 167 -1.18 20.71 15.21
CA GLU A 167 -0.04 20.41 16.08
C GLU A 167 0.94 21.58 16.14
N SER A 168 1.24 22.20 15.00
CA SER A 168 2.06 23.41 14.96
C SER A 168 1.42 24.56 15.73
N LEU A 169 0.11 24.81 15.60
CA LEU A 169 -0.60 25.83 16.38
C LEU A 169 -0.64 25.56 17.89
N ASN A 170 -0.60 24.30 18.33
CA ASN A 170 -0.57 23.93 19.75
C ASN A 170 0.85 23.90 20.34
N ALA A 171 1.88 23.94 19.49
CA ALA A 171 3.29 23.98 19.89
C ALA A 171 3.81 25.40 20.17
N TYR A 172 2.98 26.42 19.94
CA TYR A 172 3.20 27.83 20.28
C TYR A 172 2.21 28.29 21.35
#